data_AF-A0A537W7B5-F1
#
_entry.id   AF-A0A537W7B5-F1
#
_cell.length_a   1.000
_cell.length_b   1.000
_cell.length_c   1.000
_cell.angle_alpha   90.00
_cell.angle_beta   90.00
_cell.angle_gamma   90.00
#
_symmetry.space_group_name_H-M   'P 1'
#
loop_
_entity.id
_entity.type
_entity.pdbx_description
1 polymer ?
#
loop_
_entity_poly.entity_id
_entity_poly.type
_entity_poly.pdbx_seq_one_letter_code
_entity_poly.pdbx_strand_id
1 'polypeptide(L)'
;MPEVQTVQGAVDASELGLILGHEHLRFRDEAVVAQWPERYDEAAELDAALEAVAAAKAKGVQTIIDATAMFGGRDVRFMKRVADETAVRIVACTGIYSYDYLPHYFENRDVDAMADHFVADIEDGIQGTDIKAAFLKCAADEPGVTENVEKIHRAVARASLRTGAPIMAHSMPAMATGPRQVEIFAQEGVDLSRVQIAHCGDS
;
A
#
# COMPACT_ATOMS: atom_id res chain seq x y z
N MET A 1 22.54 -2.45 8.92
CA MET A 1 21.46 -3.45 8.70
C MET A 1 20.49 -2.84 7.68
N PRO A 2 19.56 -3.58 7.05
CA PRO A 2 18.64 -2.96 6.12
C PRO A 2 17.79 -1.89 6.83
N GLU A 3 17.63 -0.73 6.20
CA GLU A 3 16.77 0.35 6.68
C GLU A 3 15.36 0.19 6.11
N VAL A 4 14.35 0.58 6.89
CA VAL A 4 12.93 0.59 6.47
C VAL A 4 12.40 2.01 6.58
N GLN A 5 11.82 2.51 5.49
CA GLN A 5 11.17 3.81 5.48
C GLN A 5 9.85 3.74 6.27
N THR A 6 9.67 4.68 7.19
CA THR A 6 8.40 4.92 7.88
C THR A 6 7.94 6.35 7.60
N VAL A 7 6.70 6.69 7.93
CA VAL A 7 6.20 8.08 7.84
C VAL A 7 6.89 9.05 8.81
N GLN A 8 7.74 8.53 9.70
CA GLN A 8 8.56 9.29 10.65
C GLN A 8 10.04 9.35 10.24
N GLY A 9 10.39 8.75 9.10
CA GLY A 9 11.76 8.61 8.61
C GLY A 9 12.24 7.16 8.62
N ALA A 10 13.45 6.94 8.12
CA ALA A 10 14.08 5.64 8.08
C ALA A 10 14.42 5.14 9.49
N VAL A 11 14.23 3.83 9.72
CA VAL A 11 14.64 3.13 10.94
C VAL A 11 15.37 1.85 10.60
N ASP A 12 16.17 1.34 11.52
CA ASP A 12 16.81 0.04 11.32
C ASP A 12 15.75 -1.07 11.39
N ALA A 13 15.83 -2.08 10.51
CA ALA A 13 14.88 -3.18 10.53
C ALA A 13 14.82 -3.91 11.88
N SER A 14 15.90 -3.92 12.66
CA SER A 14 15.92 -4.50 14.01
C SER A 14 15.10 -3.72 15.04
N GLU A 15 14.72 -2.47 14.74
CA GLU A 15 13.92 -1.61 15.61
C GLU A 15 12.40 -1.72 15.38
N LEU A 16 11.96 -2.47 14.36
CA LEU A 16 10.54 -2.57 13.99
C LEU A 16 9.68 -3.29 15.05
N GLY A 17 10.28 -4.18 15.84
CA GLY A 17 9.61 -4.85 16.95
C GLY A 17 8.47 -5.78 16.53
N LEU A 18 7.37 -5.76 17.29
CA LEU A 18 6.15 -6.47 16.92
C LEU A 18 5.38 -5.69 15.85
N ILE A 19 5.12 -6.34 14.72
CA ILE A 19 4.57 -5.74 13.51
C ILE A 19 3.16 -6.30 13.24
N LEU A 20 2.20 -5.41 12.96
CA LEU A 20 0.98 -5.78 12.23
C LEU A 20 1.23 -5.61 10.73
N GLY A 21 1.24 -6.73 10.00
CA GLY A 21 1.82 -6.80 8.66
C GLY A 21 0.92 -6.35 7.50
N HIS A 22 -0.38 -6.11 7.74
CA HIS A 22 -1.32 -5.65 6.72
C HIS A 22 -2.53 -5.03 7.40
N GLU A 23 -2.55 -3.71 7.51
CA GLU A 23 -3.63 -2.94 8.13
C GLU A 23 -4.00 -1.72 7.27
N HIS A 24 -5.07 -1.04 7.65
CA HIS A 24 -5.46 0.25 7.11
C HIS A 24 -5.83 1.17 8.27
N LEU A 25 -5.14 2.30 8.43
CA LEU A 25 -5.51 3.28 9.45
C LEU A 25 -6.80 4.00 9.10
N ARG A 26 -7.08 4.11 7.79
CA ARG A 26 -8.27 4.72 7.22
C ARG A 26 -8.43 4.24 5.78
N PHE A 27 -9.65 4.05 5.33
CA PHE A 27 -9.96 3.69 3.94
C PHE A 27 -11.15 4.51 3.44
N ARG A 28 -10.98 5.20 2.32
CA ARG A 28 -12.00 6.11 1.76
C ARG A 28 -12.05 6.04 0.24
N ASP A 29 -13.18 6.41 -0.33
CA ASP A 29 -13.29 6.68 -1.76
C ASP A 29 -12.77 8.08 -2.06
N GLU A 30 -11.71 8.16 -2.86
CA GLU A 30 -11.02 9.40 -3.20
C GLU A 30 -11.91 10.40 -3.95
N ALA A 31 -12.81 9.90 -4.80
CA ALA A 31 -13.74 10.75 -5.54
C ALA A 31 -14.85 11.29 -4.63
N VAL A 32 -15.38 10.48 -3.72
CA VAL A 32 -16.37 10.93 -2.74
C VAL A 32 -15.78 11.98 -1.81
N VAL A 33 -14.55 11.79 -1.31
CA VAL A 33 -13.86 12.80 -0.48
C VAL A 33 -13.74 14.13 -1.23
N ALA A 34 -13.41 14.09 -2.53
CA ALA A 34 -13.23 15.30 -3.33
C ALA A 34 -14.54 16.02 -3.65
N GLN A 35 -15.64 15.29 -3.88
CA GLN A 35 -16.92 15.86 -4.32
C GLN A 35 -17.89 16.16 -3.17
N TRP A 36 -17.85 15.36 -2.11
CA TRP A 36 -18.74 15.44 -0.94
C TRP A 36 -17.94 15.25 0.37
N PRO A 37 -17.03 16.18 0.70
CA PRO A 37 -16.18 16.05 1.87
C PRO A 37 -16.99 15.92 3.18
N GLU A 38 -18.20 16.44 3.25
CA GLU A 38 -19.09 16.34 4.42
C GLU A 38 -19.58 14.92 4.72
N ARG A 39 -19.35 13.95 3.83
CA ARG A 39 -19.65 12.53 4.08
C ARG A 39 -18.62 11.85 4.97
N TYR A 40 -17.46 12.47 5.14
CA TYR A 40 -16.38 11.97 5.97
C TYR A 40 -16.16 12.91 7.14
N ASP A 41 -16.28 12.38 8.36
CA ASP A 41 -15.96 13.11 9.58
C ASP A 41 -14.49 12.88 9.91
N GLU A 42 -13.65 13.82 9.47
CA GLU A 42 -12.19 13.71 9.65
C GLU A 42 -11.76 13.61 11.11
N ALA A 43 -12.48 14.26 12.02
CA ALA A 43 -12.16 14.21 13.43
C ALA A 43 -12.52 12.84 14.01
N ALA A 44 -13.72 12.34 13.73
CA ALA A 44 -14.14 11.02 14.20
C ALA A 44 -13.28 9.88 13.64
N GLU A 45 -12.87 9.96 12.37
CA GLU A 45 -11.99 8.97 11.75
C GLU A 45 -10.58 9.00 12.33
N LEU A 46 -10.05 10.19 12.65
CA LEU A 46 -8.78 10.29 13.36
C LEU A 46 -8.90 9.70 14.77
N ASP A 47 -9.93 10.07 15.54
CA ASP A 47 -10.13 9.59 16.90
C ASP A 47 -10.22 8.05 16.91
N ALA A 48 -10.95 7.46 15.96
CA ALA A 48 -11.04 6.00 15.79
C ALA A 48 -9.69 5.36 15.47
N ALA A 49 -8.89 5.96 14.58
CA ALA A 49 -7.55 5.47 14.25
C ALA A 49 -6.61 5.56 15.46
N LEU A 50 -6.62 6.67 16.20
CA LEU A 50 -5.82 6.85 17.40
C LEU A 50 -6.20 5.84 18.49
N GLU A 51 -7.50 5.61 18.71
CA GLU A 51 -7.99 4.62 19.67
C GLU A 51 -7.51 3.21 19.30
N ALA A 52 -7.71 2.79 18.05
CA ALA A 52 -7.32 1.46 17.58
C ALA A 52 -5.80 1.24 17.66
N VAL A 53 -5.00 2.22 17.22
CA VAL A 53 -3.54 2.11 17.25
C VAL A 53 -3.00 2.16 18.68
N ALA A 54 -3.58 2.98 19.58
CA ALA A 54 -3.22 2.98 20.99
C ALA A 54 -3.55 1.63 21.66
N ALA A 55 -4.68 1.02 21.32
CA ALA A 55 -5.05 -0.31 21.79
C ALA A 55 -4.05 -1.38 21.30
N ALA A 56 -3.65 -1.34 20.03
CA ALA A 56 -2.62 -2.23 19.48
C ALA A 56 -1.27 -2.04 20.19
N LYS A 57 -0.86 -0.78 20.42
CA LYS A 57 0.36 -0.44 21.17
C LYS A 57 0.33 -0.99 22.59
N ALA A 58 -0.81 -0.92 23.27
CA ALA A 58 -0.99 -1.49 24.61
C ALA A 58 -0.83 -3.03 24.63
N LYS A 59 -0.93 -3.70 23.48
CA LYS A 59 -0.62 -5.12 23.28
C LYS A 59 0.81 -5.39 22.83
N GLY A 60 1.65 -4.35 22.77
CA GLY A 60 3.07 -4.44 22.44
C GLY A 60 3.40 -4.20 20.96
N VAL A 61 2.42 -3.85 20.12
CA VAL A 61 2.68 -3.49 18.71
C VAL A 61 3.55 -2.24 18.65
N GLN A 62 4.60 -2.28 17.84
CA GLN A 62 5.54 -1.17 17.67
C GLN A 62 5.52 -0.62 16.24
N THR A 63 5.10 -1.43 15.26
CA THR A 63 5.00 -1.03 13.86
C THR A 63 3.71 -1.55 13.23
N ILE A 64 3.10 -0.74 12.37
CA ILE A 64 1.95 -1.11 11.53
C ILE A 64 2.34 -0.87 10.07
N ILE A 65 2.06 -1.85 9.22
CA ILE A 65 2.19 -1.75 7.77
C ILE A 65 0.84 -1.33 7.20
N ASP A 66 0.72 -0.06 6.79
CA ASP A 66 -0.50 0.46 6.19
C ASP A 66 -0.46 0.26 4.67
N ALA A 67 -1.32 -0.63 4.17
CA ALA A 67 -1.38 -1.01 2.76
C ALA A 67 -2.39 -0.17 1.95
N THR A 68 -2.77 1.00 2.43
CA THR A 68 -3.68 1.91 1.73
C THR A 68 -2.96 2.60 0.56
N ALA A 69 -3.29 2.17 -0.65
CA ALA A 69 -2.75 2.69 -1.91
C ALA A 69 -3.74 3.67 -2.60
N MET A 70 -3.47 4.07 -3.84
CA MET A 70 -4.47 4.78 -4.65
C MET A 70 -5.76 3.96 -4.76
N PHE A 71 -6.90 4.65 -4.74
CA PHE A 71 -8.28 4.13 -4.58
C PHE A 71 -8.61 3.54 -3.21
N GLY A 72 -7.67 3.53 -2.27
CA GLY A 72 -7.95 3.34 -0.85
C GLY A 72 -8.04 4.64 -0.06
N GLY A 73 -7.80 5.80 -0.68
CA GLY A 73 -7.78 7.08 0.03
C GLY A 73 -6.46 7.30 0.78
N ARG A 74 -5.34 6.86 0.20
CA ARG A 74 -3.99 7.02 0.77
C ARG A 74 -3.75 8.47 1.19
N ASP A 75 -3.30 8.66 2.42
CA ASP A 75 -2.93 9.98 2.97
C ASP A 75 -1.78 9.85 3.95
N VAL A 76 -0.56 10.16 3.49
CA VAL A 76 0.65 10.03 4.32
C VAL A 76 0.72 11.08 5.43
N ARG A 77 -0.01 12.20 5.31
CA ARG A 77 -0.07 13.21 6.38
C ARG A 77 -0.96 12.72 7.53
N PHE A 78 -2.07 12.05 7.21
CA PHE A 78 -2.89 11.36 8.20
C PHE A 78 -2.11 10.24 8.89
N MET A 79 -1.44 9.37 8.11
CA MET A 79 -0.59 8.31 8.67
C MET A 79 0.48 8.89 9.61
N LYS A 80 1.16 9.98 9.20
CA LYS A 80 2.15 10.67 10.03
C LYS A 80 1.55 11.23 11.32
N ARG A 81 0.38 11.84 11.26
CA ARG A 81 -0.31 12.36 12.44
C ARG A 81 -0.62 11.24 13.45
N VAL A 82 -1.18 10.12 12.99
CA VAL A 82 -1.44 8.95 13.83
C VAL A 82 -0.13 8.40 14.42
N ALA A 83 0.92 8.29 13.61
CA ALA A 83 2.23 7.80 14.05
C ALA A 83 2.84 8.69 15.16
N ASP A 84 2.77 10.00 14.99
CA ASP A 84 3.33 10.98 15.93
C ASP A 84 2.54 11.02 17.25
N GLU A 85 1.21 10.97 17.19
CA GLU A 85 0.35 11.03 18.39
C GLU A 85 0.33 9.72 19.18
N THR A 86 0.55 8.57 18.52
CA THR A 86 0.56 7.25 19.18
C THR A 86 1.96 6.72 19.47
N ALA A 87 3.00 7.27 18.84
CA ALA A 87 4.36 6.74 18.82
C ALA A 87 4.44 5.27 18.40
N VAL A 88 3.56 4.84 17.49
CA VAL A 88 3.66 3.59 16.72
C VAL A 88 4.22 3.95 15.34
N ARG A 89 5.20 3.17 14.87
CA ARG A 89 5.77 3.39 13.53
C ARG A 89 4.75 2.96 12.47
N ILE A 90 4.54 3.79 11.47
CA ILE A 90 3.68 3.46 10.33
C ILE A 90 4.52 3.38 9.07
N VAL A 91 4.42 2.26 8.37
CA VAL A 91 5.07 2.02 7.08
C VAL A 91 4.03 2.19 5.98
N ALA A 92 4.28 3.09 5.04
CA ALA A 92 3.35 3.40 3.96
C ALA A 92 3.71 2.66 2.65
N CYS A 93 2.70 2.44 1.80
CA CYS A 93 2.86 1.87 0.47
C CYS A 93 2.68 2.89 -0.67
N THR A 94 3.06 2.46 -1.87
CA THR A 94 2.58 3.02 -3.13
C THR A 94 1.97 1.93 -4.00
N GLY A 95 1.27 2.31 -5.07
CA GLY A 95 0.57 1.40 -5.96
C GLY A 95 -0.88 1.79 -6.19
N ILE A 96 -1.66 0.87 -6.77
CA ILE A 96 -3.07 1.06 -7.11
C ILE A 96 -3.89 -0.14 -6.64
N TYR A 97 -4.91 0.12 -5.83
CA TYR A 97 -5.87 -0.88 -5.37
C TYR A 97 -7.13 -0.83 -6.24
N SER A 98 -7.11 -1.57 -7.35
CA SER A 98 -8.26 -1.62 -8.27
C SER A 98 -8.54 -3.03 -8.72
N TYR A 99 -9.81 -3.33 -8.94
CA TYR A 99 -10.26 -4.64 -9.43
C TYR A 99 -10.51 -4.66 -10.94
N ASP A 100 -10.55 -3.49 -11.58
CA ASP A 100 -10.60 -3.36 -13.04
C ASP A 100 -10.43 -1.90 -13.50
N TYR A 101 -10.89 -0.94 -12.70
CA TYR A 101 -10.88 0.46 -13.08
C TYR A 101 -9.47 1.07 -13.13
N LEU A 102 -9.16 1.78 -14.22
CA LEU A 102 -8.05 2.71 -14.30
C LEU A 102 -8.59 4.11 -14.61
N PRO A 103 -8.04 5.17 -14.00
CA PRO A 103 -8.38 6.51 -14.41
C PRO A 103 -7.84 6.76 -15.83
N HIS A 104 -8.52 7.60 -16.61
CA HIS A 104 -8.12 7.93 -18.00
C HIS A 104 -6.65 8.30 -18.16
N TYR A 105 -6.05 8.89 -17.13
CA TYR A 105 -4.62 9.18 -17.09
C TYR A 105 -3.76 7.93 -17.30
N PHE A 106 -4.09 6.82 -16.64
CA PHE A 106 -3.35 5.55 -16.73
C PHE A 106 -3.86 4.62 -17.82
N GLU A 107 -5.10 4.75 -18.29
CA GLU A 107 -5.57 4.00 -19.47
C GLU A 107 -4.70 4.29 -20.70
N ASN A 108 -4.39 5.58 -20.92
CA ASN A 108 -3.70 6.07 -22.12
C ASN A 108 -2.17 6.17 -21.98
N ARG A 109 -1.61 5.57 -20.93
CA ARG A 109 -0.16 5.52 -20.67
C ARG A 109 0.30 4.08 -20.60
N ASP A 110 1.56 3.81 -20.90
CA ASP A 110 2.10 2.46 -20.80
C ASP A 110 2.37 2.06 -19.33
N VAL A 111 2.82 0.83 -19.15
CA VAL A 111 3.16 0.24 -17.85
C VAL A 111 4.30 1.00 -17.17
N ASP A 112 5.28 1.48 -17.94
CA ASP A 112 6.47 2.15 -17.39
C ASP A 112 6.13 3.54 -16.86
N ALA A 113 5.27 4.28 -17.55
CA ALA A 113 4.76 5.55 -17.08
C ALA A 113 3.96 5.41 -15.77
N MET A 114 3.30 4.28 -15.52
CA MET A 114 2.68 3.99 -14.22
C MET A 114 3.74 3.64 -13.17
N ALA A 115 4.72 2.80 -13.52
CA ALA A 115 5.83 2.43 -12.63
C ALA A 115 6.64 3.65 -12.18
N ASP A 116 6.83 4.65 -13.03
CA ASP A 116 7.54 5.90 -12.71
C ASP A 116 6.95 6.63 -11.51
N HIS A 117 5.62 6.66 -11.36
CA HIS A 117 4.98 7.26 -10.19
C HIS A 117 5.31 6.49 -8.91
N PHE A 118 5.30 5.17 -8.98
CA PHE A 118 5.61 4.33 -7.82
C PHE A 118 7.08 4.44 -7.42
N VAL A 119 7.98 4.54 -8.42
CA VAL A 119 9.41 4.78 -8.17
C VAL A 119 9.62 6.15 -7.51
N ALA A 120 8.98 7.20 -8.01
CA ALA A 120 9.06 8.53 -7.38
C ALA A 120 8.55 8.53 -5.93
N ASP A 121 7.44 7.82 -5.64
CA ASP A 121 6.94 7.68 -4.28
C ASP A 121 7.93 6.96 -3.33
N ILE A 122 8.74 6.03 -3.85
CA ILE A 122 9.75 5.27 -3.10
C ILE A 122 11.05 6.07 -2.93
N GLU A 123 11.49 6.77 -3.98
CA GLU A 123 12.81 7.41 -4.02
C GLU A 123 12.78 8.86 -3.57
N ASP A 124 11.70 9.60 -3.88
CA ASP A 124 11.59 11.04 -3.67
C ASP A 124 10.61 11.38 -2.55
N GLY A 125 9.40 10.81 -2.60
CA GLY A 125 8.36 10.98 -1.58
C GLY A 125 6.94 11.08 -2.14
N ILE A 126 5.96 10.90 -1.27
CA ILE A 126 4.53 10.75 -1.59
C ILE A 126 3.80 12.09 -1.42
N GLN A 127 2.88 12.41 -2.34
CA GLN A 127 1.91 13.51 -2.21
C GLN A 127 2.56 14.88 -1.88
N GLY A 128 3.74 15.13 -2.48
CA GLY A 128 4.50 16.37 -2.28
C GLY A 128 5.13 16.51 -0.88
N THR A 129 5.32 15.41 -0.17
CA THR A 129 6.06 15.34 1.10
C THR A 129 7.41 14.64 0.90
N ASP A 130 8.25 14.61 1.93
CA ASP A 130 9.47 13.82 2.01
C ASP A 130 9.23 12.38 2.53
N ILE A 131 7.98 12.02 2.82
CA ILE A 131 7.60 10.68 3.29
C ILE A 131 7.63 9.71 2.11
N LYS A 132 8.41 8.64 2.23
CA LYS A 132 8.60 7.65 1.17
C LYS A 132 7.80 6.37 1.40
N ALA A 133 7.33 5.76 0.31
CA ALA A 133 6.79 4.41 0.36
C ALA A 133 7.92 3.40 0.66
N ALA A 134 7.63 2.38 1.45
CA ALA A 134 8.57 1.29 1.69
C ALA A 134 8.28 0.04 0.85
N PHE A 135 7.06 -0.09 0.32
CA PHE A 135 6.62 -1.26 -0.43
C PHE A 135 5.54 -0.91 -1.45
N LEU A 136 5.31 -1.85 -2.36
CA LEU A 136 4.35 -1.74 -3.46
C LEU A 136 3.09 -2.54 -3.18
N LYS A 137 1.93 -2.00 -3.58
CA LYS A 137 0.62 -2.62 -3.39
C LYS A 137 -0.16 -2.70 -4.71
N CYS A 138 -0.71 -3.87 -5.00
CA CYS A 138 -1.69 -4.08 -6.08
C CYS A 138 -2.79 -5.04 -5.62
N ALA A 139 -3.85 -5.20 -6.42
CA ALA A 139 -4.99 -6.04 -6.08
C ALA A 139 -5.58 -6.78 -7.26
N ALA A 140 -6.01 -8.03 -7.03
CA ALA A 140 -6.87 -8.80 -7.91
C ALA A 140 -7.94 -9.51 -7.07
N ASP A 141 -9.21 -9.27 -7.38
CA ASP A 141 -10.35 -9.70 -6.56
C ASP A 141 -11.34 -10.55 -7.38
N GLU A 142 -12.65 -10.47 -7.11
CA GLU A 142 -13.69 -11.26 -7.76
C GLU A 142 -13.59 -11.31 -9.31
N PRO A 143 -13.31 -10.21 -10.03
CA PRO A 143 -13.15 -10.24 -11.50
C PRO A 143 -11.92 -11.01 -11.99
N GLY A 144 -11.01 -11.40 -11.08
CA GLY A 144 -9.74 -12.01 -11.41
C GLY A 144 -8.68 -10.98 -11.84
N VAL A 145 -7.75 -11.43 -12.67
CA VAL A 145 -6.71 -10.56 -13.26
C VAL A 145 -7.18 -10.14 -14.65
N THR A 146 -7.90 -9.02 -14.72
CA THR A 146 -8.30 -8.37 -15.98
C THR A 146 -7.08 -7.74 -16.67
N GLU A 147 -7.26 -7.20 -17.89
CA GLU A 147 -6.18 -6.49 -18.61
C GLU A 147 -5.66 -5.28 -17.82
N ASN A 148 -6.57 -4.50 -17.23
CA ASN A 148 -6.20 -3.36 -16.41
C ASN A 148 -5.51 -3.78 -15.11
N VAL A 149 -5.98 -4.86 -14.48
CA VAL A 149 -5.34 -5.43 -13.30
C VAL A 149 -3.94 -5.96 -13.64
N GLU A 150 -3.77 -6.70 -14.74
CA GLU A 150 -2.45 -7.17 -15.19
C GLU A 150 -1.50 -6.01 -15.46
N LYS A 151 -1.98 -4.93 -16.10
CA LYS A 151 -1.22 -3.70 -16.32
C LYS A 151 -0.69 -3.10 -15.01
N ILE A 152 -1.53 -3.03 -13.97
CA ILE A 152 -1.12 -2.57 -12.63
C ILE A 152 -0.06 -3.51 -12.03
N HIS A 153 -0.25 -4.84 -12.13
CA HIS A 153 0.70 -5.82 -11.59
C HIS A 153 2.06 -5.73 -12.26
N ARG A 154 2.10 -5.56 -13.58
CA ARG A 154 3.36 -5.34 -14.31
C ARG A 154 4.02 -4.01 -13.92
N ALA A 155 3.25 -2.95 -13.70
CA ALA A 155 3.82 -1.67 -13.26
C ALA A 155 4.45 -1.78 -11.86
N VAL A 156 3.76 -2.46 -10.93
CA VAL A 156 4.29 -2.78 -9.60
C VAL A 156 5.54 -3.65 -9.69
N ALA A 157 5.55 -4.67 -10.55
CA ALA A 157 6.72 -5.52 -10.77
C ALA A 157 7.94 -4.71 -11.24
N ARG A 158 7.76 -3.83 -12.23
CA ARG A 158 8.84 -3.00 -12.77
C ARG A 158 9.35 -1.97 -11.78
N ALA A 159 8.47 -1.37 -10.97
CA ALA A 159 8.88 -0.49 -9.88
C ALA A 159 9.68 -1.25 -8.82
N SER A 160 9.30 -2.50 -8.50
CA SER A 160 10.05 -3.37 -7.59
C SER A 160 11.45 -3.68 -8.12
N LEU A 161 11.58 -4.01 -9.41
CA LEU A 161 12.87 -4.29 -10.04
C LEU A 161 13.80 -3.07 -10.06
N ARG A 162 13.25 -1.87 -10.21
CA ARG A 162 14.02 -0.61 -10.24
C ARG A 162 14.51 -0.18 -8.85
N THR A 163 13.69 -0.37 -7.83
CA THR A 163 13.93 0.18 -6.48
C THR A 163 14.37 -0.88 -5.45
N GLY A 164 14.13 -2.16 -5.74
CA GLY A 164 14.28 -3.25 -4.80
C GLY A 164 13.16 -3.36 -3.75
N ALA A 165 12.15 -2.49 -3.80
CA ALA A 165 11.04 -2.50 -2.84
C ALA A 165 10.21 -3.80 -2.95
N PRO A 166 9.78 -4.40 -1.83
CA PRO A 166 8.95 -5.59 -1.82
C PRO A 166 7.53 -5.30 -2.30
N ILE A 167 6.82 -6.35 -2.70
CA ILE A 167 5.44 -6.28 -3.21
C ILE A 167 4.49 -6.97 -2.23
N MET A 168 3.37 -6.32 -1.94
CA MET A 168 2.21 -6.94 -1.31
C MET A 168 1.05 -6.94 -2.32
N ALA A 169 0.55 -8.11 -2.71
CA ALA A 169 -0.55 -8.24 -3.65
C ALA A 169 -1.82 -8.73 -2.92
N HIS A 170 -2.90 -7.95 -2.94
CA HIS A 170 -4.23 -8.40 -2.51
C HIS A 170 -4.72 -9.50 -3.44
N SER A 171 -5.18 -10.61 -2.87
CA SER A 171 -5.76 -11.74 -3.60
C SER A 171 -7.14 -12.09 -3.06
N MET A 172 -7.91 -12.85 -3.85
CA MET A 172 -9.19 -13.42 -3.47
C MET A 172 -9.07 -14.94 -3.62
N PRO A 173 -8.82 -15.69 -2.53
CA PRO A 173 -8.62 -17.14 -2.59
C PRO A 173 -9.78 -17.89 -3.25
N ALA A 174 -11.01 -17.44 -3.03
CA ALA A 174 -12.21 -18.01 -3.64
C ALA A 174 -12.18 -17.98 -5.18
N MET A 175 -11.45 -17.04 -5.77
CA MET A 175 -11.26 -16.91 -7.23
C MET A 175 -9.87 -17.33 -7.69
N ALA A 176 -9.03 -17.87 -6.80
CA ALA A 176 -7.67 -18.31 -7.08
C ALA A 176 -6.82 -17.24 -7.81
N THR A 177 -6.93 -15.96 -7.40
CA THR A 177 -6.19 -14.87 -8.07
C THR A 177 -4.68 -14.90 -7.79
N GLY A 178 -4.28 -15.35 -6.60
CA GLY A 178 -2.88 -15.44 -6.15
C GLY A 178 -1.91 -16.10 -7.14
N PRO A 179 -2.18 -17.34 -7.62
CA PRO A 179 -1.34 -18.00 -8.62
C PRO A 179 -1.07 -17.16 -9.87
N ARG A 180 -2.09 -16.50 -10.43
CA ARG A 180 -1.92 -15.67 -11.63
C ARG A 180 -1.07 -14.43 -11.35
N GLN A 181 -1.21 -13.83 -10.17
CA GLN A 181 -0.37 -12.71 -9.75
C GLN A 181 1.11 -13.14 -9.65
N VAL A 182 1.38 -14.29 -9.03
CA VAL A 182 2.73 -14.86 -8.93
C VAL A 182 3.34 -15.13 -10.31
N GLU A 183 2.56 -15.68 -11.24
CA GLU A 183 3.01 -15.88 -12.62
C GLU A 183 3.43 -14.57 -13.30
N ILE A 184 2.63 -13.50 -13.15
CA ILE A 184 2.96 -12.19 -13.74
C ILE A 184 4.27 -11.65 -13.15
N PHE A 185 4.44 -11.73 -11.83
CA PHE A 185 5.67 -11.29 -11.18
C PHE A 185 6.88 -12.11 -11.64
N ALA A 186 6.74 -13.43 -11.80
CA ALA A 186 7.78 -14.29 -12.34
C ALA A 186 8.12 -13.96 -13.81
N GLN A 187 7.11 -13.63 -14.63
CA GLN A 187 7.30 -13.23 -16.03
C GLN A 187 8.05 -11.90 -16.17
N GLU A 188 7.79 -10.95 -15.28
CA GLU A 188 8.55 -9.68 -15.23
C GLU A 188 9.95 -9.86 -14.62
N GLY A 189 10.23 -11.00 -13.96
CA GLY A 189 11.54 -11.32 -13.40
C GLY A 189 11.73 -10.90 -11.95
N VAL A 190 10.65 -10.66 -11.21
CA VAL A 190 10.71 -10.31 -9.78
C VAL A 190 11.19 -11.51 -8.96
N ASP A 191 12.08 -11.24 -7.99
CA ASP A 191 12.42 -12.21 -6.94
C ASP A 191 11.19 -12.47 -6.06
N LEU A 192 10.57 -13.64 -6.25
CA LEU A 192 9.34 -14.01 -5.55
C LEU A 192 9.52 -14.12 -4.02
N SER A 193 10.75 -14.21 -3.49
CA SER A 193 10.98 -14.14 -2.04
C SER A 193 10.66 -12.76 -1.44
N ARG A 194 10.48 -11.74 -2.29
CA ARG A 194 10.08 -10.37 -1.92
C ARG A 194 8.61 -10.08 -2.17
N VAL A 195 7.82 -11.09 -2.51
CA VAL A 195 6.39 -10.96 -2.81
C VAL A 195 5.58 -11.60 -1.68
N GLN A 196 4.70 -10.81 -1.08
CA GLN A 196 3.66 -11.27 -0.17
C GLN A 196 2.32 -11.29 -0.91
N ILE A 197 1.70 -12.47 -1.01
CA ILE A 197 0.30 -12.58 -1.39
C ILE A 197 -0.54 -12.42 -0.12
N ALA A 198 -1.34 -11.36 -0.07
CA ALA A 198 -2.24 -11.07 1.04
C ALA A 198 -3.55 -11.86 0.89
N HIS A 199 -4.31 -11.97 1.99
CA HIS A 199 -5.59 -12.68 2.07
C HIS A 199 -5.52 -14.20 1.84
N CYS A 200 -4.34 -14.83 1.85
CA CYS A 200 -4.25 -16.30 1.76
C CYS A 200 -4.92 -17.04 2.93
N GLY A 201 -5.24 -16.35 4.03
CA GLY A 201 -5.94 -16.90 5.20
C GLY A 201 -7.45 -16.71 5.15
N ASP A 202 -7.98 -16.00 4.16
CA ASP A 202 -9.41 -15.74 4.01
C ASP A 202 -10.09 -17.03 3.51
N SER A 203 -11.24 -17.36 4.09
CA SER A 203 -12.00 -18.60 3.85
C SER A 203 -13.36 -18.34 3.23
#